data_AF-A0A815UUR3-F1
#
_entry.id   AF-A0A815UUR3-F1
#
_cell.length_a   1.000
_cell.length_b   1.000
_cell.length_c   1.000
_cell.angle_alpha   90.00
_cell.angle_beta   90.00
_cell.angle_gamma   90.00
#
_symmetry.space_group_name_H-M   'P 1'
#
loop_
_entity.id
_entity.type
_entity.pdbx_description
1 polymer ?
#
loop_
_entity_poly.entity_id
_entity_poly.type
_entity_poly.pdbx_seq_one_letter_code
_entity_poly.pdbx_strand_id
1 'polypeptide(L)'
;MNIINDDDMKNILVTTCDADSKFPSNYTAALTWKYLEEKQPALTTIYQSPLFYNWKLDSLSFITRVTGLLRSLLMLGALIPFNINTMSIFSFSLSLAKKGNFIHPGYQMDDIICLIRWMGVTQQRLRISMIPVPVVSGPTSGETIETEIMEWARQARRWTIGAAEVFHYFIIKAKHIPKIAAFSWGFVFIIYYGVLLCSAGLFNFASTISMLVLVKNVPPIITYIMYGLFGLQMLTFLVAFIIDAIIVRLINVHEFIFILRNIFHFISTPFVLVAYSLVELYALHEVVIFGKKVCKHGASAKNILN
;
A
#
# COMPACT_ATOMS: atom_id res chain seq x y z
N MET A 1 -10.39 23.12 -33.27
CA MET A 1 -9.95 22.55 -31.98
C MET A 1 -8.93 21.47 -32.35
N ASN A 2 -7.64 21.74 -32.19
CA ASN A 2 -6.59 20.80 -32.64
C ASN A 2 -6.71 19.50 -31.83
N ILE A 3 -7.10 18.44 -32.52
CA ILE A 3 -7.26 17.10 -31.97
C ILE A 3 -5.85 16.60 -31.67
N ILE A 4 -5.51 16.44 -30.39
CA ILE A 4 -4.27 15.78 -29.95
C ILE A 4 -4.21 14.42 -30.68
N ASN A 5 -3.20 14.21 -31.51
CA ASN A 5 -3.07 12.96 -32.26
C ASN A 5 -2.52 11.84 -31.36
N ASP A 6 -2.60 10.59 -31.81
CA ASP A 6 -2.19 9.44 -30.98
C ASP A 6 -0.68 9.42 -30.66
N ASP A 7 0.17 10.05 -31.46
CA ASP A 7 1.60 10.15 -31.20
C ASP A 7 1.91 11.21 -30.13
N ASP A 8 1.19 12.34 -30.15
CA ASP A 8 1.26 13.36 -29.10
C ASP A 8 0.83 12.78 -27.74
N MET A 9 -0.22 11.94 -27.72
CA MET A 9 -0.71 11.30 -26.49
C MET A 9 0.30 10.35 -25.84
N LYS A 10 1.25 9.81 -26.61
CA LYS A 10 2.35 9.01 -26.04
C LYS A 10 3.31 9.90 -25.27
N ASN A 11 3.45 11.17 -25.62
CA ASN A 11 4.40 12.10 -25.00
C ASN A 11 3.78 12.95 -23.88
N ILE A 12 2.49 12.76 -23.59
CA ILE A 12 1.80 13.41 -22.47
C ILE A 12 1.73 12.43 -21.30
N LEU A 13 2.34 12.81 -20.18
CA LEU A 13 2.23 12.09 -18.92
C LEU A 13 1.14 12.72 -18.06
N VAL A 14 0.34 11.85 -17.44
CA VAL A 14 -0.71 12.20 -16.49
C VAL A 14 -0.31 11.63 -15.14
N THR A 15 -0.31 12.47 -14.11
CA THR A 15 -0.07 12.09 -12.72
C THR A 15 -1.35 12.24 -11.92
N THR A 16 -1.81 11.17 -11.30
CA THR A 16 -2.81 11.24 -10.23
C THR A 16 -2.13 11.49 -8.91
N CYS A 17 -2.79 12.19 -7.99
CA CYS A 17 -2.29 12.36 -6.62
C CYS A 17 -3.42 12.75 -5.67
N ASP A 18 -3.26 12.35 -4.41
CA ASP A 18 -4.11 12.85 -3.33
C ASP A 18 -3.68 14.27 -2.93
N ALA A 19 -4.63 15.07 -2.45
CA ALA A 19 -4.38 16.47 -2.05
C ALA A 19 -3.37 16.61 -0.91
N ASP A 20 -3.16 15.56 -0.12
CA ASP A 20 -2.23 15.52 1.01
C ASP A 20 -0.85 14.93 0.64
N SER A 21 -0.42 15.15 -0.60
CA SER A 21 0.86 14.69 -1.13
C SER A 21 1.86 15.85 -1.29
N LYS A 22 3.05 15.72 -0.71
CA LYS A 22 4.17 16.66 -0.92
C LYS A 22 5.19 16.06 -1.86
N PHE A 23 5.32 16.69 -3.03
CA PHE A 23 6.27 16.31 -4.05
C PHE A 23 7.62 16.99 -3.84
N PRO A 24 8.74 16.30 -4.07
CA PRO A 24 10.04 16.95 -4.17
C PRO A 24 10.10 17.82 -5.43
N SER A 25 10.88 18.90 -5.39
CA SER A 25 10.97 19.87 -6.49
C SER A 25 11.43 19.25 -7.83
N ASN A 26 12.19 18.15 -7.77
CA ASN A 26 12.68 17.43 -8.92
C ASN A 26 11.77 16.28 -9.38
N TYR A 27 10.56 16.12 -8.83
CA TYR A 27 9.65 15.01 -9.18
C TYR A 27 9.39 14.91 -10.69
N THR A 28 8.98 16.01 -11.32
CA THR A 28 8.68 16.02 -12.76
C THR A 28 9.91 15.71 -13.59
N ALA A 29 11.08 16.21 -13.20
CA ALA A 29 12.33 15.91 -13.89
C ALA A 29 12.71 14.43 -13.77
N ALA A 30 12.57 13.84 -12.57
CA ALA A 30 12.83 12.42 -12.32
C ALA A 30 11.86 11.51 -13.09
N LEU A 31 10.57 11.88 -13.14
CA LEU A 31 9.55 11.18 -13.92
C LEU A 31 9.88 11.22 -15.41
N THR A 32 10.19 12.40 -15.96
CA THR A 32 10.55 12.56 -17.38
C THR A 32 11.81 11.77 -17.72
N TRP A 33 12.84 11.84 -16.86
CA TRP A 33 14.06 11.05 -17.03
C TRP A 33 13.75 9.54 -17.07
N LYS A 34 12.96 9.04 -16.12
CA LYS A 34 12.52 7.64 -16.13
C LYS A 34 11.65 7.29 -17.32
N TYR A 35 10.88 8.22 -17.85
CA TYR A 35 10.11 7.97 -19.06
C TYR A 35 11.01 7.78 -20.28
N LEU A 36 12.01 8.64 -20.46
CA LEU A 36 12.93 8.61 -21.60
C LEU A 36 13.91 7.43 -21.57
N GLU A 37 14.25 6.92 -20.39
CA GLU A 37 15.13 5.75 -20.25
C GLU A 37 14.47 4.44 -20.71
N GLU A 38 13.14 4.39 -20.68
CA GLU A 38 12.37 3.18 -20.91
C GLU A 38 12.09 2.95 -22.41
N LYS A 39 12.11 1.69 -22.85
CA LYS A 39 11.81 1.34 -24.24
C LYS A 39 10.30 1.16 -24.41
N GLN A 40 9.68 2.01 -25.24
CA GLN A 40 8.23 2.01 -25.51
C GLN A 40 7.34 2.05 -24.24
N PRO A 41 7.55 3.02 -23.34
CA PRO A 41 6.89 3.06 -22.04
C PRO A 41 5.38 3.34 -22.11
N ALA A 42 4.94 4.03 -23.16
CA ALA A 42 3.61 4.62 -23.24
C ALA A 42 2.46 3.65 -22.91
N LEU A 43 2.53 2.39 -23.36
CA LEU A 43 1.47 1.39 -23.15
C LEU A 43 1.89 0.21 -22.27
N THR A 44 3.09 0.25 -21.70
CA THR A 44 3.71 -0.90 -20.99
C THR A 44 4.00 -0.59 -19.52
N THR A 45 4.12 0.70 -19.18
CA THR A 45 4.71 1.13 -17.91
C THR A 45 3.81 2.14 -17.19
N ILE A 46 3.70 1.97 -15.88
CA ILE A 46 3.16 2.94 -14.94
C ILE A 46 4.28 3.33 -13.99
N TYR A 47 4.33 4.58 -13.57
CA TYR A 47 5.40 5.11 -12.73
C TYR A 47 4.86 5.41 -11.33
N GLN A 48 5.51 4.88 -10.30
CA GLN A 48 5.13 5.06 -8.91
C GLN A 48 6.34 5.56 -8.13
N SER A 49 6.17 6.64 -7.39
CA SER A 49 7.16 7.06 -6.41
C SER A 49 6.98 6.27 -5.10
N PRO A 50 8.06 5.91 -4.39
CA PRO A 50 7.98 5.44 -3.02
C PRO A 50 7.21 6.43 -2.14
N LEU A 51 6.16 5.94 -1.47
CA LEU A 51 5.33 6.75 -0.59
C LEU A 51 5.79 6.67 0.86
N PHE A 52 6.05 7.83 1.44
CA PHE A 52 6.47 7.99 2.83
C PHE A 52 5.39 8.70 3.63
N TYR A 53 4.80 8.02 4.61
CA TYR A 53 3.70 8.59 5.43
C TYR A 53 4.22 9.48 6.57
N ASN A 54 5.32 10.21 6.33
CA ASN A 54 6.11 10.91 7.33
C ASN A 54 5.63 12.34 7.66
N TRP A 55 4.50 12.79 7.12
CA TRP A 55 4.00 14.13 7.41
C TRP A 55 3.48 14.22 8.86
N LYS A 56 4.23 14.93 9.74
CA LYS A 56 3.94 15.09 11.18
C LYS A 56 3.77 13.74 11.91
N LEU A 57 4.37 12.66 11.38
CA LEU A 57 4.17 11.29 11.86
C LEU A 57 4.67 11.10 13.30
N ASP A 58 5.67 11.88 13.69
CA ASP A 58 6.20 11.97 15.04
C ASP A 58 5.18 12.49 16.06
N SER A 59 4.17 13.27 15.66
CA SER A 59 3.15 13.77 16.58
C SER A 59 2.00 12.79 16.84
N LEU A 60 1.90 11.71 16.04
CA LEU A 60 0.74 10.81 16.03
C LEU A 60 0.87 9.63 16.99
N SER A 61 -0.24 8.94 17.24
CA SER A 61 -0.26 7.75 18.08
C SER A 61 0.65 6.64 17.53
N PHE A 62 1.03 5.71 18.42
CA PHE A 62 1.86 4.57 18.04
C PHE A 62 1.20 3.70 16.95
N ILE A 63 -0.13 3.56 16.96
CA ILE A 63 -0.89 2.76 15.99
C ILE A 63 -0.73 3.35 14.59
N THR A 64 -0.98 4.64 14.43
CA THR A 64 -0.84 5.33 13.16
C THR A 64 0.60 5.36 12.69
N ARG A 65 1.54 5.67 13.58
CA ARG A 65 2.96 5.73 13.22
C ARG A 65 3.48 4.39 12.75
N VAL A 66 3.29 3.32 13.53
CA VAL A 66 3.72 1.96 13.14
C VAL A 66 3.11 1.56 11.80
N THR A 67 1.81 1.81 11.61
CA THR A 67 1.14 1.52 10.34
C THR A 67 1.76 2.30 9.18
N GLY A 68 2.04 3.60 9.36
CA GLY A 68 2.69 4.44 8.37
C GLY A 68 4.07 3.92 7.95
N LEU A 69 4.92 3.57 8.92
CA LEU A 69 6.26 3.03 8.66
C LEU A 69 6.22 1.70 7.91
N LEU A 70 5.38 0.77 8.37
CA LEU A 70 5.23 -0.53 7.72
C LEU A 70 4.69 -0.38 6.30
N ARG A 71 3.75 0.55 6.06
CA ARG A 71 3.24 0.81 4.71
C ARG A 71 4.31 1.36 3.78
N SER A 72 5.17 2.26 4.25
CA SER A 72 6.30 2.76 3.46
C SER A 72 7.30 1.66 3.12
N LEU A 73 7.61 0.78 4.08
CA LEU A 73 8.42 -0.42 3.83
C LEU A 73 7.76 -1.34 2.79
N LEU A 74 6.46 -1.64 2.94
CA LEU A 74 5.74 -2.52 2.01
C LEU A 74 5.60 -1.90 0.61
N MET A 75 5.50 -0.57 0.51
CA MET A 75 5.51 0.12 -0.78
C MET A 75 6.83 -0.11 -1.52
N LEU A 76 7.95 0.14 -0.83
CA LEU A 76 9.29 0.03 -1.38
C LEU A 76 9.71 -1.43 -1.64
N GLY A 77 9.37 -2.33 -0.72
CA GLY A 77 9.84 -3.71 -0.72
C GLY A 77 8.90 -4.73 -1.36
N ALA A 78 7.61 -4.40 -1.53
CA ALA A 78 6.62 -5.35 -2.06
C ALA A 78 5.78 -4.77 -3.21
N LEU A 79 5.08 -3.65 -3.01
CA LEU A 79 4.09 -3.17 -3.98
C LEU A 79 4.70 -2.82 -5.34
N ILE A 80 5.79 -2.04 -5.34
CA ILE A 80 6.50 -1.67 -6.55
C ILE A 80 7.30 -2.87 -7.10
N PRO A 81 8.18 -3.56 -6.34
CA PRO A 81 9.04 -4.62 -6.89
C PRO A 81 8.27 -5.85 -7.38
N PHE A 82 7.21 -6.26 -6.69
CA PHE A 82 6.38 -7.39 -7.13
C PHE A 82 5.25 -6.98 -8.09
N ASN A 83 5.23 -5.70 -8.49
CA ASN A 83 4.34 -5.19 -9.52
C ASN A 83 2.86 -5.46 -9.18
N ILE A 84 2.49 -5.21 -7.92
CA ILE A 84 1.19 -5.55 -7.34
C ILE A 84 0.19 -4.45 -7.67
N ASN A 85 0.47 -3.23 -7.18
CA ASN A 85 -0.41 -2.11 -7.43
C ASN A 85 0.28 -0.76 -7.27
N THR A 86 -0.24 0.21 -8.01
CA THR A 86 -0.03 1.63 -7.77
C THR A 86 -0.90 2.07 -6.60
N MET A 87 -0.54 3.21 -5.99
CA MET A 87 -1.26 3.74 -4.85
C MET A 87 -1.15 5.25 -4.82
N SER A 88 -2.28 5.94 -4.63
CA SER A 88 -2.40 7.39 -4.37
C SER A 88 -1.79 8.30 -5.46
N ILE A 89 -0.48 8.23 -5.65
CA ILE A 89 0.30 8.99 -6.62
C ILE A 89 0.93 8.06 -7.65
N PHE A 90 0.40 8.04 -8.88
CA PHE A 90 1.02 7.29 -9.96
C PHE A 90 0.89 8.04 -11.29
N SER A 91 1.87 7.83 -12.16
CA SER A 91 1.94 8.49 -13.46
C SER A 91 1.91 7.51 -14.61
N PHE A 92 1.24 7.86 -15.69
CA PHE A 92 1.05 7.03 -16.87
C PHE A 92 0.90 7.90 -18.11
N SER A 93 1.06 7.32 -19.31
CA SER A 93 0.83 8.10 -20.53
C SER A 93 -0.66 8.33 -20.78
N LEU A 94 -1.00 9.45 -21.40
CA LEU A 94 -2.36 9.75 -21.83
C LEU A 94 -2.88 8.69 -22.83
N SER A 95 -2.00 8.12 -23.65
CA SER A 95 -2.35 7.03 -24.56
C SER A 95 -2.84 5.78 -23.82
N LEU A 96 -2.24 5.43 -22.67
CA LEU A 96 -2.66 4.32 -21.83
C LEU A 96 -4.02 4.62 -21.20
N ALA A 97 -4.21 5.84 -20.70
CA ALA A 97 -5.47 6.31 -20.16
C ALA A 97 -6.60 6.17 -21.18
N LYS A 98 -6.42 6.68 -22.40
CA LYS A 98 -7.38 6.60 -23.50
C LYS A 98 -7.70 5.14 -23.84
N LYS A 99 -6.69 4.29 -24.00
CA LYS A 99 -6.87 2.86 -24.30
C LYS A 99 -7.64 2.12 -23.21
N GLY A 100 -7.44 2.52 -21.96
CA GLY A 100 -8.14 2.00 -20.78
C GLY A 100 -9.50 2.62 -20.48
N ASN A 101 -9.98 3.55 -21.31
CA ASN A 101 -11.17 4.36 -21.07
C ASN A 101 -11.13 5.11 -19.72
N PHE A 102 -9.98 5.71 -19.44
CA PHE A 102 -9.70 6.54 -18.26
C PHE A 102 -9.95 5.83 -16.91
N ILE A 103 -9.85 6.60 -15.82
CA ILE A 103 -10.08 6.13 -14.45
C ILE A 103 -11.59 5.97 -14.23
N HIS A 104 -11.99 4.89 -13.57
CA HIS A 104 -13.40 4.58 -13.38
C HIS A 104 -13.92 5.08 -12.02
N PRO A 105 -14.88 6.01 -11.99
CA PRO A 105 -15.31 6.65 -10.74
C PRO A 105 -16.10 5.71 -9.80
N GLY A 106 -16.69 4.63 -10.32
CA GLY A 106 -17.52 3.71 -9.54
C GLY A 106 -16.77 2.68 -8.67
N TYR A 107 -15.44 2.76 -8.57
CA TYR A 107 -14.63 1.85 -7.76
C TYR A 107 -13.77 2.59 -6.76
N GLN A 108 -13.61 2.01 -5.58
CA GLN A 108 -13.01 2.67 -4.42
C GLN A 108 -11.47 2.68 -4.47
N MET A 109 -10.86 1.60 -4.99
CA MET A 109 -9.43 1.48 -5.27
C MET A 109 -9.22 1.51 -6.78
N ASP A 110 -9.46 2.70 -7.32
CA ASP A 110 -9.40 2.99 -8.74
C ASP A 110 -7.98 2.85 -9.31
N ASP A 111 -6.96 3.13 -8.52
CA ASP A 111 -5.54 2.88 -8.78
C ASP A 111 -5.25 1.43 -9.23
N ILE A 112 -5.60 0.43 -8.41
CA ILE A 112 -5.38 -0.99 -8.74
C ILE A 112 -6.27 -1.44 -9.89
N ILE A 113 -7.50 -0.93 -9.95
CA ILE A 113 -8.46 -1.29 -11.00
C ILE A 113 -8.02 -0.76 -12.36
N CYS A 114 -7.41 0.42 -12.42
CA CYS A 114 -6.77 0.92 -13.62
C CYS A 114 -5.67 -0.05 -14.09
N LEU A 115 -4.78 -0.48 -13.20
CA LEU A 115 -3.74 -1.46 -13.54
C LEU A 115 -4.34 -2.75 -14.15
N ILE A 116 -5.33 -3.36 -13.48
CA ILE A 116 -5.98 -4.60 -13.96
C ILE A 116 -6.64 -4.39 -15.32
N ARG A 117 -7.40 -3.29 -15.46
CA ARG A 117 -8.08 -2.95 -16.70
C ARG A 117 -7.09 -2.73 -17.83
N TRP A 118 -6.03 -1.98 -17.56
CA TRP A 118 -5.02 -1.63 -18.54
C TRP A 118 -4.27 -2.86 -19.00
N MET A 119 -3.90 -3.78 -18.10
CA MET A 119 -3.36 -5.10 -18.50
C MET A 119 -4.29 -5.85 -19.46
N GLY A 120 -5.61 -5.73 -19.27
CA GLY A 120 -6.62 -6.31 -20.15
C GLY A 120 -6.66 -5.65 -21.53
N VAL A 121 -6.69 -4.32 -21.62
CA VAL A 121 -6.75 -3.64 -22.94
C VAL A 121 -5.43 -3.67 -23.69
N THR A 122 -4.29 -3.72 -22.97
CA THR A 122 -2.97 -3.82 -23.59
C THR A 122 -2.54 -5.25 -23.91
N GLN A 123 -3.27 -6.26 -23.43
CA GLN A 123 -2.94 -7.67 -23.60
C GLN A 123 -1.52 -8.02 -23.12
N GLN A 124 -1.08 -7.41 -22.01
CA GLN A 124 0.25 -7.65 -21.44
C GLN A 124 0.29 -7.31 -19.96
N ARG A 125 1.31 -7.80 -19.25
CA ARG A 125 1.59 -7.36 -17.88
C ARG A 125 2.20 -5.95 -17.94
N LEU A 126 1.52 -4.99 -17.33
CA LEU A 126 2.09 -3.65 -17.16
C LEU A 126 3.13 -3.69 -16.05
N ARG A 127 4.22 -2.96 -16.21
CA ARG A 127 5.27 -2.82 -15.20
C ARG A 127 5.08 -1.54 -14.40
N ILE A 128 5.15 -1.64 -13.08
CA ILE A 128 5.26 -0.50 -12.19
C ILE A 128 6.76 -0.17 -12.06
N SER A 129 7.18 0.95 -12.64
CA SER A 129 8.54 1.45 -12.56
C SER A 129 8.66 2.46 -11.43
N MET A 130 9.70 2.33 -10.61
CA MET A 130 9.94 3.22 -9.49
C MET A 130 10.49 4.57 -9.99
N ILE A 131 9.82 5.66 -9.62
CA ILE A 131 10.40 7.00 -9.73
C ILE A 131 11.38 7.15 -8.55
N PRO A 132 12.68 7.42 -8.79
CA PRO A 132 13.73 7.36 -7.75
C PRO A 132 13.73 8.59 -6.84
N VAL A 133 12.57 9.19 -6.60
CA VAL A 133 12.40 10.27 -5.63
C VAL A 133 11.20 9.93 -4.76
N PRO A 134 11.29 10.07 -3.43
CA PRO A 134 10.19 9.78 -2.52
C PRO A 134 9.14 10.92 -2.53
N VAL A 135 7.88 10.56 -2.39
CA VAL A 135 6.78 11.51 -2.16
C VAL A 135 6.26 11.31 -0.74
N VAL A 136 6.06 12.42 -0.03
CA VAL A 136 5.53 12.39 1.34
C VAL A 136 4.02 12.45 1.28
N SER A 137 3.34 11.54 1.96
CA SER A 137 1.88 11.49 2.06
C SER A 137 1.43 11.72 3.50
N GLY A 138 0.25 12.31 3.66
CA GLY A 138 -0.38 12.50 4.94
C GLY A 138 -0.89 11.19 5.54
N PRO A 139 -0.48 10.81 6.76
CA PRO A 139 -1.15 9.73 7.49
C PRO A 139 -2.58 10.15 7.89
N THR A 140 -3.40 9.19 8.33
CA THR A 140 -4.65 9.50 9.03
C THR A 140 -4.36 10.29 10.31
N SER A 141 -5.18 11.27 10.64
CA SER A 141 -5.04 12.01 11.91
C SER A 141 -6.39 12.42 12.48
N GLY A 142 -6.45 12.61 13.80
CA GLY A 142 -7.62 13.12 14.51
C GLY A 142 -7.20 14.06 15.63
N GLU A 143 -8.08 14.96 16.05
CA GLU A 143 -7.83 15.99 17.08
C GLU A 143 -7.45 15.39 18.44
N THR A 144 -7.94 14.19 18.72
CA THR A 144 -7.61 13.39 19.91
C THR A 144 -7.12 12.00 19.50
N ILE A 145 -6.41 11.31 20.39
CA ILE A 145 -5.94 9.93 20.17
C ILE A 145 -7.12 9.00 19.81
N GLU A 146 -8.27 9.16 20.45
CA GLU A 146 -9.46 8.35 20.17
C GLU A 146 -9.95 8.56 18.74
N THR A 147 -10.09 9.82 18.33
CA THR A 147 -10.49 10.15 16.95
C THR A 147 -9.45 9.67 15.94
N GLU A 148 -8.16 9.74 16.27
CA GLU A 148 -7.09 9.23 15.42
C GLU A 148 -7.20 7.72 15.21
N ILE A 149 -7.45 6.95 16.28
CA ILE A 149 -7.65 5.49 16.21
C ILE A 149 -8.91 5.16 15.41
N MET A 150 -10.00 5.92 15.59
CA MET A 150 -11.23 5.74 14.81
C MET A 150 -11.00 5.98 13.32
N GLU A 151 -10.27 7.04 12.96
CA GLU A 151 -9.94 7.36 11.56
C GLU A 151 -8.97 6.35 10.95
N TRP A 152 -8.00 5.88 11.73
CA TRP A 152 -7.11 4.78 11.36
C TRP A 152 -7.92 3.50 11.07
N ALA A 153 -8.84 3.11 11.95
CA ALA A 153 -9.67 1.92 11.76
C ALA A 153 -10.60 2.08 10.55
N ARG A 154 -11.21 3.25 10.37
CA ARG A 154 -12.01 3.59 9.18
C ARG A 154 -11.19 3.46 7.90
N GLN A 155 -9.94 3.93 7.92
CA GLN A 155 -9.03 3.87 6.79
C GLN A 155 -8.61 2.44 6.44
N ALA A 156 -8.24 1.65 7.45
CA ALA A 156 -7.91 0.24 7.30
C ALA A 156 -9.10 -0.54 6.74
N ARG A 157 -10.27 -0.39 7.36
CA ARG A 157 -11.53 -0.98 6.89
C ARG A 157 -11.80 -0.63 5.43
N ARG A 158 -11.70 0.65 5.07
CA ARG A 158 -11.90 1.12 3.69
C ARG A 158 -10.96 0.41 2.72
N TRP A 159 -9.66 0.34 3.03
CA TRP A 159 -8.70 -0.36 2.17
C TRP A 159 -9.00 -1.85 2.03
N THR A 160 -9.36 -2.55 3.11
CA THR A 160 -9.70 -3.98 3.03
C THR A 160 -10.95 -4.22 2.19
N ILE A 161 -12.00 -3.41 2.36
CA ILE A 161 -13.21 -3.47 1.52
C ILE A 161 -12.85 -3.25 0.05
N GLY A 162 -12.01 -2.24 -0.22
CA GLY A 162 -11.51 -1.94 -1.55
C GLY A 162 -10.72 -3.12 -2.15
N ALA A 163 -9.87 -3.77 -1.37
CA ALA A 163 -9.10 -4.93 -1.83
C ALA A 163 -10.00 -6.12 -2.19
N ALA A 164 -11.07 -6.36 -1.43
CA ALA A 164 -12.07 -7.38 -1.76
C ALA A 164 -12.81 -7.05 -3.07
N GLU A 165 -13.16 -5.78 -3.29
CA GLU A 165 -13.75 -5.30 -4.55
C GLU A 165 -12.79 -5.46 -5.73
N VAL A 166 -11.51 -5.13 -5.54
CA VAL A 166 -10.44 -5.34 -6.53
C VAL A 166 -10.31 -6.81 -6.90
N PHE A 167 -10.31 -7.71 -5.91
CA PHE A 167 -10.25 -9.14 -6.14
C PHE A 167 -11.44 -9.63 -6.96
N HIS A 168 -12.65 -9.22 -6.61
CA HIS A 168 -13.86 -9.56 -7.36
C HIS A 168 -13.78 -9.04 -8.81
N TYR A 169 -13.34 -7.78 -9.00
CA TYR A 169 -13.13 -7.20 -10.33
C TYR A 169 -12.11 -8.00 -11.14
N PHE A 170 -10.98 -8.37 -10.53
CA PHE A 170 -9.96 -9.19 -11.15
C PHE A 170 -10.51 -10.53 -11.61
N ILE A 171 -11.24 -11.26 -10.78
CA ILE A 171 -11.82 -12.56 -11.15
C ILE A 171 -12.72 -12.45 -12.39
N ILE A 172 -13.56 -11.41 -12.47
CA ILE A 172 -14.44 -11.18 -13.63
C ILE A 172 -13.64 -10.80 -14.89
N LYS A 173 -12.58 -9.99 -14.73
CA LYS A 173 -11.84 -9.42 -15.86
C LYS A 173 -10.61 -10.22 -16.29
N ALA A 174 -10.18 -11.21 -15.49
CA ALA A 174 -8.99 -12.03 -15.73
C ALA A 174 -8.98 -12.68 -17.11
N LYS A 175 -10.15 -13.05 -17.65
CA LYS A 175 -10.27 -13.62 -19.01
C LYS A 175 -9.80 -12.70 -20.14
N HIS A 176 -9.74 -11.39 -19.90
CA HIS A 176 -9.25 -10.40 -20.86
C HIS A 176 -7.75 -10.12 -20.67
N ILE A 177 -7.09 -10.74 -19.69
CA ILE A 177 -5.68 -10.54 -19.40
C ILE A 177 -4.93 -11.81 -19.85
N PRO A 178 -3.70 -11.71 -20.39
CA PRO A 178 -2.91 -12.89 -20.71
C PRO A 178 -2.77 -13.82 -19.51
N LYS A 179 -2.95 -15.13 -19.72
CA LYS A 179 -3.05 -16.13 -18.64
C LYS A 179 -1.91 -16.06 -17.62
N ILE A 180 -0.67 -15.93 -18.09
CA ILE A 180 0.52 -15.84 -17.23
C ILE A 180 0.52 -14.54 -16.43
N ALA A 181 0.14 -13.42 -17.05
CA ALA A 181 0.04 -12.12 -16.38
C ALA A 181 -1.06 -12.12 -15.31
N ALA A 182 -2.22 -12.70 -15.62
CA ALA A 182 -3.32 -12.86 -14.69
C ALA A 182 -2.92 -13.75 -13.50
N PHE A 183 -2.35 -14.93 -13.77
CA PHE A 183 -1.93 -15.87 -12.74
C PHE A 183 -0.88 -15.25 -11.81
N SER A 184 0.19 -14.68 -12.37
CA SER A 184 1.26 -14.06 -11.59
C SER A 184 0.74 -12.88 -10.75
N TRP A 185 -0.08 -12.00 -11.31
CA TRP A 185 -0.66 -10.89 -10.56
C TRP A 185 -1.59 -11.38 -9.44
N GLY A 186 -2.52 -12.29 -9.75
CA GLY A 186 -3.48 -12.82 -8.80
C GLY A 186 -2.82 -13.57 -7.65
N PHE A 187 -1.79 -14.37 -7.94
CA PHE A 187 -1.01 -15.08 -6.93
C PHE A 187 -0.33 -14.12 -5.95
N VAL A 188 0.38 -13.11 -6.46
CA VAL A 188 1.06 -12.13 -5.62
C VAL A 188 0.05 -11.26 -4.86
N PHE A 189 -1.07 -10.88 -5.48
CA PHE A 189 -2.14 -10.13 -4.83
C PHE A 189 -2.72 -10.90 -3.62
N ILE A 190 -2.98 -12.21 -3.76
CA ILE A 190 -3.48 -13.06 -2.67
C ILE A 190 -2.44 -13.19 -1.56
N ILE A 191 -1.16 -13.38 -1.90
CA ILE A 191 -0.09 -13.44 -0.89
C ILE A 191 -0.02 -12.13 -0.11
N TYR A 192 -0.03 -10.99 -0.80
CA TYR A 192 0.12 -9.69 -0.16
C TYR A 192 -1.12 -9.31 0.66
N TYR A 193 -2.30 -9.25 0.05
CA TYR A 193 -3.52 -8.79 0.73
C TYR A 193 -4.13 -9.89 1.61
N GLY A 194 -4.26 -11.11 1.09
CA GLY A 194 -4.94 -12.20 1.81
C GLY A 194 -4.10 -12.84 2.91
N VAL A 195 -2.82 -13.14 2.63
CA VAL A 195 -1.96 -13.82 3.60
C VAL A 195 -1.25 -12.82 4.51
N LEU A 196 -0.46 -11.91 3.95
CA LEU A 196 0.43 -11.03 4.71
C LEU A 196 -0.34 -9.97 5.51
N LEU A 197 -1.27 -9.25 4.90
CA LEU A 197 -2.05 -8.22 5.60
C LEU A 197 -3.16 -8.83 6.48
N CYS A 198 -4.08 -9.60 5.87
CA CYS A 198 -5.30 -10.05 6.56
C CYS A 198 -5.07 -11.18 7.56
N SER A 199 -4.21 -12.16 7.24
CA SER A 199 -4.17 -13.42 7.98
C SER A 199 -2.97 -13.55 8.93
N ALA A 200 -1.81 -13.00 8.57
CA ALA A 200 -0.56 -13.26 9.28
C ALA A 200 -0.59 -12.81 10.75
N GLY A 201 -1.17 -11.64 11.05
CA GLY A 201 -1.30 -11.15 12.43
C GLY A 201 -2.13 -12.08 13.31
N LEU A 202 -3.33 -12.45 12.84
CA LEU A 202 -4.24 -13.33 13.56
C LEU A 202 -3.69 -14.75 13.70
N PHE A 203 -3.06 -15.28 12.65
CA PHE A 203 -2.43 -16.59 12.69
C PHE A 203 -1.30 -16.65 13.72
N ASN A 204 -0.42 -15.66 13.72
CA ASN A 204 0.67 -15.58 14.71
C ASN A 204 0.11 -15.50 16.13
N PHE A 205 -0.90 -14.64 16.35
CA PHE A 205 -1.53 -14.51 17.66
C PHE A 205 -2.17 -15.83 18.14
N ALA A 206 -2.99 -16.47 17.29
CA ALA A 206 -3.64 -17.74 17.61
C ALA A 206 -2.61 -18.86 17.85
N SER A 207 -1.55 -18.91 17.04
CA SER A 207 -0.45 -19.86 17.18
C SER A 207 0.28 -19.67 18.52
N THR A 208 0.60 -18.43 18.90
CA THR A 208 1.22 -18.13 20.20
C THR A 208 0.34 -18.57 21.37
N ILE A 209 -0.96 -18.25 21.35
CA ILE A 209 -1.89 -18.67 22.42
C ILE A 209 -2.01 -20.19 22.48
N SER A 210 -2.11 -20.86 21.34
CA SER A 210 -2.16 -22.32 21.26
C SER A 210 -0.92 -22.97 21.88
N MET A 211 0.27 -22.45 21.56
CA MET A 211 1.54 -22.96 22.09
C MET A 211 1.70 -22.71 23.60
N LEU A 212 1.15 -21.61 24.13
CA LEU A 212 1.22 -21.30 25.56
C LEU A 212 0.22 -22.11 26.40
N VAL A 213 -0.97 -22.39 25.85
CA VAL A 213 -2.10 -22.91 26.64
C VAL A 213 -2.43 -24.36 26.31
N LEU A 214 -2.41 -24.73 25.04
CA LEU A 214 -2.92 -26.02 24.56
C LEU A 214 -1.82 -27.07 24.39
N VAL A 215 -0.66 -26.65 23.87
CA VAL A 215 0.43 -27.58 23.58
C VAL A 215 1.30 -27.77 24.83
N LYS A 216 1.23 -28.98 25.41
CA LYS A 216 2.07 -29.39 26.54
C LYS A 216 3.31 -30.13 26.03
N ASN A 217 4.42 -30.03 26.77
CA ASN A 217 5.68 -30.76 26.50
C ASN A 217 6.29 -30.47 25.12
N VAL A 218 6.30 -29.20 24.71
CA VAL A 218 6.95 -28.77 23.46
C VAL A 218 8.45 -29.07 23.52
N PRO A 219 9.03 -29.80 22.54
CA PRO A 219 10.46 -30.03 22.50
C PRO A 219 11.25 -28.71 22.49
N PRO A 220 12.36 -28.59 23.25
CA PRO A 220 13.14 -27.34 23.31
C PRO A 220 13.57 -26.83 21.94
N ILE A 221 13.89 -27.73 21.00
CA ILE A 221 14.27 -27.37 19.63
C ILE A 221 13.18 -26.59 18.89
N ILE A 222 11.91 -26.98 19.04
CA ILE A 222 10.78 -26.28 18.42
C ILE A 222 10.63 -24.88 19.02
N THR A 223 10.80 -24.76 20.35
CA THR A 223 10.77 -23.47 21.05
C THR A 223 11.86 -22.52 20.54
N TYR A 224 13.10 -23.01 20.37
CA TYR A 224 14.19 -22.20 19.82
C TYR A 224 13.95 -21.79 18.37
N ILE A 225 13.39 -22.66 17.53
CA ILE A 225 13.00 -22.32 16.16
C ILE A 225 11.96 -21.19 16.17
N MET A 226 10.95 -21.27 17.04
CA MET A 226 9.94 -20.22 17.16
C MET A 226 10.53 -18.89 17.61
N TYR A 227 11.44 -18.88 18.59
CA TYR A 227 12.15 -17.66 18.99
C TYR A 227 13.01 -17.09 17.86
N GLY A 228 13.68 -17.94 17.08
CA GLY A 228 14.44 -17.52 15.90
C GLY A 228 13.55 -16.87 14.84
N LEU A 229 12.40 -17.46 14.53
CA LEU A 229 11.44 -16.92 13.57
C LEU A 229 10.82 -15.60 14.06
N PHE A 230 10.50 -15.50 15.35
CA PHE A 230 10.03 -14.25 15.96
C PHE A 230 11.11 -13.16 15.91
N GLY A 231 12.36 -13.50 16.21
CA GLY A 231 13.49 -12.59 16.08
C GLY A 231 13.69 -12.08 14.65
N LEU A 232 13.56 -12.96 13.65
CA LEU A 232 13.61 -12.59 12.23
C LEU A 232 12.46 -11.66 11.82
N GLN A 233 11.26 -11.90 12.35
CA GLN A 233 10.12 -11.01 12.13
C GLN A 233 10.37 -9.62 12.75
N MET A 234 10.83 -9.57 14.00
CA MET A 234 11.18 -8.30 14.66
C MET A 234 12.32 -7.58 13.95
N LEU A 235 13.32 -8.29 13.40
CA LEU A 235 14.37 -7.70 12.57
C LEU A 235 13.79 -7.05 11.30
N THR A 236 12.79 -7.69 10.69
CA THR A 236 12.10 -7.12 9.52
C THR A 236 11.39 -5.82 9.89
N PHE A 237 10.74 -5.75 11.04
CA PHE A 237 10.15 -4.51 11.54
C PHE A 237 11.22 -3.46 11.83
N LEU A 238 12.38 -3.85 12.36
CA LEU A 238 13.47 -2.93 12.65
C LEU A 238 13.95 -2.21 11.39
N VAL A 239 13.96 -2.90 10.24
CA VAL A 239 14.28 -2.28 8.94
C VAL A 239 13.35 -1.10 8.62
N ALA A 240 12.04 -1.18 8.91
CA ALA A 240 11.13 -0.06 8.70
C ALA A 240 11.53 1.18 9.52
N PHE A 241 11.94 0.99 10.77
CA PHE A 241 12.39 2.06 11.66
C PHE A 241 13.77 2.61 11.28
N ILE A 242 14.65 1.78 10.73
CA ILE A 242 15.95 2.24 10.20
C ILE A 242 15.73 3.07 8.94
N ILE A 243 14.88 2.61 8.01
CA ILE A 243 14.52 3.36 6.81
C ILE A 243 13.94 4.71 7.20
N ASP A 244 13.03 4.76 8.17
CA ASP A 244 12.47 6.00 8.72
C ASP A 244 13.55 6.98 9.18
N ALA A 245 14.48 6.51 10.03
CA ALA A 245 15.56 7.34 10.57
C ALA A 245 16.50 7.91 9.48
N ILE A 246 16.67 7.20 8.36
CA ILE A 246 17.48 7.64 7.23
C ILE A 246 16.68 8.57 6.31
N ILE A 247 15.45 8.19 5.96
CA ILE A 247 14.68 8.85 4.92
C ILE A 247 14.26 10.25 5.34
N VAL A 248 13.90 10.46 6.61
CA VAL A 248 13.50 11.77 7.16
C VAL A 248 14.55 12.85 6.86
N ARG A 249 15.84 12.49 6.91
CA ARG A 249 16.96 13.38 6.56
C ARG A 249 17.06 13.66 5.06
N LEU A 250 16.75 12.67 4.23
CA LEU A 250 16.80 12.78 2.76
C LEU A 250 15.64 13.62 2.21
N ILE A 251 14.46 13.53 2.82
CA ILE A 251 13.23 14.22 2.39
C ILE A 251 13.03 15.57 3.05
N ASN A 252 13.98 16.00 3.88
CA ASN A 252 13.94 17.24 4.67
C ASN A 252 12.63 17.39 5.47
N VAL A 253 12.15 16.27 6.04
CA VAL A 253 11.07 16.28 7.01
C VAL A 253 11.69 16.41 8.40
N HIS A 254 11.09 17.23 9.27
CA HIS A 254 11.51 17.33 10.66
C HIS A 254 10.65 16.38 11.50
N GLU A 255 11.28 15.40 12.13
CA GLU A 255 10.64 14.52 13.11
C GLU A 255 11.41 14.58 14.45
N PHE A 256 10.68 14.77 15.54
CA PHE A 256 11.22 14.78 16.90
C PHE A 256 10.63 13.62 17.70
N ILE A 257 11.37 12.50 17.75
CA ILE A 257 10.95 11.30 18.48
C ILE A 257 11.99 10.92 19.50
N PHE A 258 11.56 10.85 20.76
CA PHE A 258 12.38 10.37 21.86
C PHE A 258 12.71 8.87 21.70
N ILE A 259 13.94 8.46 21.99
CA ILE A 259 14.43 7.10 21.76
C ILE A 259 13.55 6.04 22.43
N LEU A 260 13.14 6.26 23.70
CA LEU A 260 12.27 5.31 24.40
C LEU A 260 10.90 5.17 23.74
N ARG A 261 10.35 6.25 23.18
CA ARG A 261 9.10 6.20 22.41
C ARG A 261 9.28 5.40 21.12
N ASN A 262 10.41 5.55 20.44
CA ASN A 262 10.70 4.78 19.24
C ASN A 262 10.87 3.27 19.54
N ILE A 263 11.53 2.93 20.65
CA ILE A 263 11.64 1.54 21.14
C ILE A 263 10.25 0.99 21.50
N PHE A 264 9.41 1.77 22.20
CA PHE A 264 8.04 1.38 22.50
C PHE A 264 7.23 1.10 21.23
N HIS A 265 7.28 2.01 20.24
CA HIS A 265 6.62 1.81 18.95
C HIS A 265 7.11 0.53 18.26
N PHE A 266 8.43 0.29 18.25
CA PHE A 266 9.01 -0.92 17.67
C PHE A 266 8.49 -2.20 18.34
N ILE A 267 8.53 -2.28 19.66
CA ILE A 267 8.03 -3.43 20.44
C ILE A 267 6.51 -3.59 20.26
N SER A 268 5.78 -2.49 20.09
CA SER A 268 4.32 -2.51 19.89
C SER A 268 3.89 -3.04 18.51
N THR A 269 4.83 -3.19 17.55
CA THR A 269 4.52 -3.52 16.16
C THR A 269 3.65 -4.78 15.97
N PRO A 270 3.93 -5.93 16.63
CA PRO A 270 3.09 -7.11 16.51
C PRO A 270 1.64 -6.86 16.97
N PHE A 271 1.45 -6.06 18.02
CA PHE A 271 0.11 -5.73 18.53
C PHE A 271 -0.67 -4.83 17.58
N VAL A 272 0.00 -3.84 16.98
CA VAL A 272 -0.61 -2.99 15.93
C VAL A 272 -1.04 -3.83 14.74
N LEU A 273 -0.24 -4.82 14.33
CA LEU A 273 -0.59 -5.73 13.22
C LEU A 273 -1.77 -6.64 13.57
N VAL A 274 -1.85 -7.16 14.80
CA VAL A 274 -3.03 -7.93 15.25
C VAL A 274 -4.28 -7.04 15.24
N ALA A 275 -4.20 -5.82 15.76
CA ALA A 275 -5.30 -4.87 15.73
C ALA A 275 -5.72 -4.54 14.29
N TYR A 276 -4.76 -4.33 13.39
CA TYR A 276 -5.02 -4.10 11.98
C TYR A 276 -5.76 -5.30 11.36
N SER A 277 -5.26 -6.53 11.52
CA SER A 277 -5.90 -7.74 11.00
C SER A 277 -7.30 -7.99 11.58
N LEU A 278 -7.59 -7.56 12.82
CA LEU A 278 -8.95 -7.61 13.39
C LEU A 278 -9.91 -6.65 12.65
N VAL A 279 -9.46 -5.44 12.33
CA VAL A 279 -10.23 -4.50 11.51
C VAL A 279 -10.46 -5.07 10.12
N GLU A 280 -9.46 -5.70 9.52
CA GLU A 280 -9.58 -6.34 8.20
C GLU A 280 -10.56 -7.51 8.24
N LEU A 281 -10.50 -8.35 9.27
CA LEU A 281 -11.44 -9.46 9.47
C LEU A 281 -12.88 -8.95 9.54
N TYR A 282 -13.14 -7.91 10.33
CA TYR A 282 -14.44 -7.27 10.41
C TYR A 282 -14.89 -6.73 9.04
N ALA A 283 -14.00 -6.01 8.35
CA ALA A 283 -14.27 -5.42 7.04
C ALA A 283 -14.62 -6.48 5.97
N LEU A 284 -13.91 -7.61 5.96
CA LEU A 284 -14.19 -8.72 5.05
C LEU A 284 -15.58 -9.34 5.33
N HIS A 285 -15.93 -9.58 6.59
CA HIS A 285 -17.26 -10.06 6.95
C HIS A 285 -18.35 -9.08 6.50
N GLU A 286 -18.10 -7.79 6.66
CA GLU A 286 -19.04 -6.76 6.24
C GLU A 286 -19.27 -6.77 4.72
N VAL A 287 -18.23 -6.93 3.91
CA VAL A 287 -18.35 -7.07 2.45
C VAL A 287 -19.07 -8.34 2.06
N VAL A 288 -18.81 -9.45 2.77
CA VAL A 288 -19.51 -10.72 2.52
C VAL A 288 -21.02 -10.59 2.76
N ILE A 289 -21.42 -9.87 3.82
CA ILE A 289 -22.82 -9.71 4.21
C ILE A 289 -23.54 -8.65 3.36
N PHE A 290 -22.93 -7.47 3.18
CA PHE A 290 -23.59 -6.31 2.58
C PHE A 290 -23.20 -6.06 1.11
N GLY A 291 -22.19 -6.78 0.61
CA GLY A 291 -21.72 -6.68 -0.78
C GLY A 291 -21.30 -5.27 -1.17
N LYS A 292 -21.63 -4.87 -2.40
CA LYS A 292 -21.24 -3.58 -2.98
C LYS A 292 -21.76 -2.35 -2.20
N LYS A 293 -22.78 -2.49 -1.33
CA LYS A 293 -23.36 -1.37 -0.56
C LYS A 293 -22.36 -0.69 0.38
N VAL A 294 -21.33 -1.42 0.81
CA VAL A 294 -20.30 -0.91 1.74
C VAL A 294 -19.05 -0.38 1.03
N CYS A 295 -18.92 -0.59 -0.27
CA CYS A 295 -17.87 0.01 -1.11
C CYS A 295 -18.22 1.49 -1.38
N LYS A 296 -17.70 2.40 -0.54
CA LYS A 296 -18.01 3.83 -0.58
C LYS A 296 -16.73 4.66 -0.62
N HIS A 297 -16.74 5.73 -1.41
CA HIS A 297 -15.70 6.76 -1.40
C HIS A 297 -15.89 7.69 -0.20
N GLY A 298 -15.43 7.26 0.97
CA GLY A 298 -15.32 8.11 2.15
C GLY A 298 -13.86 8.35 2.51
N ALA A 299 -13.33 9.55 2.30
CA ALA A 299 -12.00 9.90 2.78
C ALA A 299 -11.97 9.88 4.33
N SER A 300 -10.84 9.46 4.91
CA SER A 300 -10.60 9.60 6.35
C SER A 300 -10.17 11.02 6.68
N ALA A 301 -10.49 11.50 7.88
CA ALA A 301 -10.09 12.82 8.32
C ALA A 301 -8.57 12.92 8.50
N LYS A 302 -8.04 14.13 8.28
CA LYS A 302 -6.62 14.45 8.39
C LYS A 302 -6.42 15.85 9.02
N ASN A 303 -7.20 16.17 10.04
CA ASN A 303 -7.42 17.53 10.53
C ASN A 303 -6.15 18.21 11.08
N ILE A 304 -5.18 17.44 11.59
CA ILE A 304 -3.96 17.97 12.22
C ILE A 304 -2.83 18.24 11.19
N LEU A 305 -2.97 17.81 9.93
CA LEU A 305 -1.90 17.95 8.95
C LEU A 305 -1.73 19.37 8.40
N ASN A 306 -2.72 20.24 8.61
CA ASN A 306 -2.69 21.66 8.25
C ASN A 306 -1.89 22.53 9.23
#